data_AF-A0A7R9YHW0-F1
#
_entry.id   AF-A0A7R9YHW0-F1
#
_cell.length_a   1.000
_cell.length_b   1.000
_cell.length_c   1.000
_cell.angle_alpha   90.00
_cell.angle_beta   90.00
_cell.angle_gamma   90.00
#
_symmetry.space_group_name_H-M   'P 1'
#
loop_
_entity.id
_entity.type
_entity.pdbx_description
1 polymer ?
#
loop_
_entity_poly.entity_id
_entity_poly.type
_entity_poly.pdbx_seq_one_letter_code
_entity_poly.pdbx_strand_id
1 'polypeptide(L)'
;AEAPCGVAVASPADHARDAKSVQQLFESMSGSLSAAEWAHVRSRGSERLQEVCFRQLWSLKEAFIKARGDGLAFHPLSRIEFTLAPPLDAAHSDGGLGVDQAIVARASADGCELRDWSFSLSALPADHWVSVARGPPDAAQDAWGEFARTMAVPCLSDAAAAAAHAAPRGAWDIRSVAAVLPSELADGYARARAIDSPPLS
;
A
#
# COMPACT_ATOMS: atom_id res chain seq x y z
N ALA A 1 -4.80 18.67 12.83
CA ALA A 1 -5.67 18.37 11.69
C ALA A 1 -4.98 17.31 10.86
N GLU A 2 -5.66 16.20 10.56
CA GLU A 2 -5.05 15.06 9.87
C GLU A 2 -5.53 15.01 8.42
N ALA A 3 -4.59 14.78 7.51
CA ALA A 3 -4.86 14.57 6.08
C ALA A 3 -5.59 13.22 5.87
N PRO A 4 -6.54 13.12 4.92
CA PRO A 4 -7.04 11.82 4.46
C PRO A 4 -5.88 10.88 4.17
N CYS A 5 -6.00 9.65 4.66
CA CYS A 5 -4.98 8.64 4.50
C CYS A 5 -5.58 7.32 4.01
N GLY A 6 -4.82 6.63 3.18
CA GLY A 6 -5.13 5.30 2.71
C GLY A 6 -3.97 4.37 2.99
N VAL A 7 -4.28 3.16 3.43
CA VAL A 7 -3.30 2.12 3.75
C VAL A 7 -3.64 0.84 2.99
N ALA A 8 -2.64 0.25 2.36
CA ALA A 8 -2.75 -1.02 1.67
C ALA A 8 -1.56 -1.93 2.01
N VAL A 9 -1.83 -3.23 2.16
CA VAL A 9 -0.82 -4.24 2.42
C VAL A 9 -0.76 -5.18 1.23
N ALA A 10 0.42 -5.38 0.67
CA ALA A 10 0.71 -6.42 -0.29
C ALA A 10 1.31 -7.62 0.44
N SER A 11 0.73 -8.79 0.21
CA SER A 11 1.32 -10.06 0.62
C SER A 11 2.61 -10.32 -0.16
N PRO A 12 3.45 -11.25 0.30
CA PRO A 12 4.52 -11.81 -0.50
C PRO A 12 3.96 -12.26 -1.84
N ALA A 13 4.82 -12.24 -2.85
CA ALA A 13 4.55 -13.03 -4.03
C ALA A 13 4.28 -14.49 -3.57
N ASP A 14 3.22 -15.11 -4.07
CA ASP A 14 2.86 -16.47 -3.66
C ASP A 14 1.89 -17.11 -4.66
N HIS A 15 2.22 -16.97 -5.94
CA HIS A 15 1.50 -17.55 -7.08
C HIS A 15 1.34 -19.09 -6.97
N ALA A 16 2.10 -19.75 -6.09
CA ALA A 16 1.94 -21.16 -5.76
C ALA A 16 0.55 -21.50 -5.18
N ARG A 17 -0.18 -20.54 -4.60
CA ARG A 17 -1.53 -20.77 -4.02
C ARG A 17 -2.66 -20.81 -5.05
N ASP A 18 -2.52 -20.11 -6.19
CA ASP A 18 -3.62 -19.89 -7.15
C ASP A 18 -3.48 -20.64 -8.48
N ALA A 19 -2.44 -21.48 -8.64
CA ALA A 19 -2.13 -22.25 -9.86
C ALA A 19 -1.98 -21.41 -11.17
N LYS A 20 -2.05 -20.08 -11.09
CA LYS A 20 -1.83 -19.17 -12.22
C LYS A 20 -0.37 -18.78 -12.31
N SER A 21 0.16 -18.72 -13.52
CA SER A 21 1.49 -18.16 -13.74
C SER A 21 1.50 -16.65 -13.49
N VAL A 22 2.68 -16.09 -13.20
CA VAL A 22 2.88 -14.65 -13.04
C VAL A 22 2.45 -13.89 -14.30
N GLN A 23 2.66 -14.45 -15.49
CA GLN A 23 2.21 -13.83 -16.74
C GLN A 23 0.69 -13.76 -16.87
N GLN A 24 -0.03 -14.82 -16.48
CA GLN A 24 -1.50 -14.82 -16.48
C GLN A 24 -2.07 -13.78 -15.51
N LEU A 25 -1.42 -13.58 -14.36
CA LEU A 25 -1.75 -12.50 -13.44
C LEU A 25 -1.54 -11.12 -14.09
N PHE A 26 -0.42 -10.93 -14.79
CA PHE A 26 -0.13 -9.64 -15.43
C PHE A 26 -1.09 -9.33 -16.57
N GLU A 27 -1.50 -10.33 -17.34
CA GLU A 27 -2.48 -10.18 -18.41
C GLU A 27 -3.85 -9.76 -17.87
N SER A 28 -4.34 -10.43 -16.82
CA SER A 28 -5.63 -10.09 -16.21
C SER A 28 -5.64 -8.72 -15.53
N MET A 29 -4.46 -8.25 -15.10
CA MET A 29 -4.27 -6.96 -14.42
C MET A 29 -3.70 -5.87 -15.34
N SER A 30 -3.67 -6.07 -16.65
CA SER A 30 -2.99 -5.19 -17.63
C SER A 30 -3.41 -3.72 -17.55
N GLY A 31 -4.66 -3.41 -17.17
CA GLY A 31 -5.16 -2.05 -16.95
C GLY A 31 -4.76 -1.39 -15.63
N SER A 32 -4.01 -2.08 -14.77
CA SER A 32 -3.69 -1.62 -13.41
C SER A 32 -2.46 -0.72 -13.35
N LEU A 33 -1.47 -0.94 -14.22
CA LEU A 33 -0.24 -0.17 -14.27
C LEU A 33 -0.14 0.64 -15.57
N SER A 34 0.61 1.73 -15.55
CA SER A 34 1.00 2.47 -16.75
C SER A 34 1.95 1.66 -17.62
N ALA A 35 2.18 2.09 -18.86
CA ALA A 35 3.16 1.45 -19.74
C ALA A 35 4.59 1.50 -19.17
N ALA A 36 4.96 2.63 -18.53
CA ALA A 36 6.28 2.78 -17.92
C ALA A 36 6.45 1.90 -16.68
N GLU A 37 5.41 1.81 -15.84
CA GLU A 37 5.39 0.90 -14.70
C GLU A 37 5.47 -0.57 -15.15
N TRP A 38 4.75 -0.96 -16.20
CA TRP A 38 4.86 -2.31 -16.76
C TRP A 38 6.25 -2.61 -17.32
N ALA A 39 6.87 -1.64 -18.01
CA ALA A 39 8.25 -1.80 -18.49
C ALA A 39 9.22 -2.00 -17.32
N HIS A 40 9.03 -1.24 -16.24
CA HIS A 40 9.82 -1.35 -15.01
C HIS A 40 9.62 -2.68 -14.28
N VAL A 41 8.37 -3.18 -14.21
CA VAL A 41 8.06 -4.52 -13.69
C VAL A 41 8.74 -5.58 -14.54
N ARG A 42 8.62 -5.51 -15.88
CA ARG A 42 9.18 -6.54 -16.79
C ARG A 42 10.70 -6.51 -16.90
N SER A 43 11.36 -5.40 -16.56
CA SER A 43 12.82 -5.32 -16.53
C SER A 43 13.46 -6.03 -15.33
N ARG A 44 12.67 -6.60 -14.41
CA ARG A 44 13.18 -7.34 -13.24
C ARG A 44 13.70 -8.72 -13.67
N GLY A 45 14.81 -9.12 -13.07
CA GLY A 45 15.59 -10.30 -13.50
C GLY A 45 14.95 -11.67 -13.26
N SER A 46 13.90 -11.77 -12.44
CA SER A 46 13.17 -13.04 -12.21
C SER A 46 11.68 -12.79 -12.05
N GLU A 47 10.82 -13.77 -12.39
CA GLU A 47 9.35 -13.66 -12.25
C GLU A 47 8.94 -13.29 -10.81
N ARG A 48 9.66 -13.84 -9.81
CA ARG A 48 9.48 -13.49 -8.41
C ARG A 48 9.67 -11.99 -8.17
N LEU A 49 10.75 -11.41 -8.68
CA LEU A 49 11.04 -9.98 -8.53
C LEU A 49 10.08 -9.12 -9.36
N GLN A 50 9.62 -9.60 -10.52
CA GLN A 50 8.57 -8.95 -11.30
C GLN A 50 7.28 -8.86 -10.48
N GLU A 51 6.84 -9.96 -9.87
CA GLU A 51 5.61 -9.97 -9.06
C GLU A 51 5.73 -9.10 -7.81
N VAL A 52 6.86 -9.14 -7.11
CA VAL A 52 7.11 -8.25 -5.96
C VAL A 52 6.98 -6.79 -6.39
N CYS A 53 7.65 -6.41 -7.49
CA CYS A 53 7.58 -5.05 -8.03
C CYS A 53 6.14 -4.65 -8.42
N PHE A 54 5.41 -5.55 -9.08
CA PHE A 54 4.00 -5.36 -9.42
C PHE A 54 3.16 -5.12 -8.16
N ARG A 55 3.28 -5.97 -7.14
CA ARG A 55 2.50 -5.89 -5.90
C ARG A 55 2.78 -4.60 -5.11
N GLN A 56 4.02 -4.11 -5.12
CA GLN A 56 4.39 -2.84 -4.50
C GLN A 56 3.71 -1.66 -5.20
N LEU A 57 3.79 -1.59 -6.53
CA LEU A 57 3.13 -0.53 -7.32
C LEU A 57 1.60 -0.61 -7.20
N TRP A 58 1.03 -1.80 -7.26
CA TRP A 58 -0.41 -2.01 -7.09
C TRP A 58 -0.88 -1.59 -5.70
N SER A 59 -0.13 -1.93 -4.64
CA SER A 59 -0.43 -1.51 -3.27
C SER A 59 -0.39 0.01 -3.10
N LEU A 60 0.52 0.72 -3.77
CA LEU A 60 0.54 2.19 -3.77
C LEU A 60 -0.71 2.79 -4.41
N LYS A 61 -1.18 2.22 -5.53
CA LYS A 61 -2.42 2.63 -6.20
C LYS A 61 -3.65 2.39 -5.32
N GLU A 62 -3.71 1.23 -4.65
CA GLU A 62 -4.77 0.92 -3.70
C GLU A 62 -4.78 1.88 -2.51
N ALA A 63 -3.62 2.22 -1.96
CA ALA A 63 -3.50 3.21 -0.89
C ALA A 63 -4.01 4.58 -1.36
N PHE A 64 -3.66 5.00 -2.57
CA PHE A 64 -4.15 6.26 -3.17
C PHE A 64 -5.68 6.29 -3.32
N ILE A 65 -6.26 5.23 -3.89
CA ILE A 65 -7.72 5.12 -4.07
C ILE A 65 -8.44 5.10 -2.71
N LYS A 66 -7.90 4.40 -1.72
CA LYS A 66 -8.46 4.39 -0.36
C LYS A 66 -8.40 5.76 0.32
N ALA A 67 -7.33 6.52 0.10
CA ALA A 67 -7.21 7.88 0.63
C ALA A 67 -8.25 8.83 0.01
N ARG A 68 -8.56 8.63 -1.28
CA ARG A 68 -9.60 9.41 -2.00
C ARG A 68 -11.01 8.96 -1.66
N GLY A 69 -11.24 7.66 -1.48
CA GLY A 69 -12.56 7.09 -1.22
C GLY A 69 -13.43 6.85 -2.46
N ASP A 70 -12.92 7.05 -3.69
CA ASP A 70 -13.66 6.75 -4.93
C ASP A 70 -13.68 5.27 -5.32
N GLY A 71 -12.86 4.44 -4.67
CA GLY A 71 -12.87 2.99 -4.89
C GLY A 71 -12.70 2.62 -6.37
N LEU A 72 -13.58 1.75 -6.88
CA LEU A 72 -13.55 1.29 -8.26
C LEU A 72 -13.93 2.37 -9.29
N ALA A 73 -14.45 3.54 -8.85
CA ALA A 73 -14.76 4.64 -9.77
C ALA A 73 -13.49 5.32 -10.30
N PHE A 74 -12.34 5.17 -9.64
CA PHE A 74 -11.05 5.59 -10.18
C PHE A 74 -10.54 4.55 -11.19
N HIS A 75 -11.01 4.67 -12.44
CA HIS A 75 -10.68 3.75 -13.51
C HIS A 75 -10.25 4.50 -14.80
N PRO A 76 -9.28 3.94 -15.57
CA PRO A 76 -8.42 2.82 -15.22
C PRO A 76 -7.35 3.21 -14.18
N LEU A 77 -6.88 2.24 -13.40
CA LEU A 77 -5.82 2.43 -12.39
C LEU A 77 -4.49 2.91 -13.00
N SER A 78 -4.27 2.66 -14.30
CA SER A 78 -3.11 3.13 -15.06
C SER A 78 -3.04 4.65 -15.23
N ARG A 79 -4.09 5.40 -14.88
CA ARG A 79 -4.12 6.88 -14.92
C ARG A 79 -3.16 7.54 -13.94
N ILE A 80 -2.89 6.89 -12.81
CA ILE A 80 -1.87 7.33 -11.86
C ILE A 80 -0.60 6.51 -12.09
N GLU A 81 0.56 7.15 -12.13
CA GLU A 81 1.86 6.50 -12.33
C GLU A 81 2.77 6.83 -11.14
N PHE A 82 3.44 5.81 -10.60
CA PHE A 82 4.38 5.94 -9.50
C PHE A 82 5.84 5.83 -9.95
N THR A 83 6.69 6.65 -9.32
CA THR A 83 8.16 6.55 -9.39
C THR A 83 8.73 6.44 -7.99
N LEU A 84 9.59 5.45 -7.76
CA LEU A 84 10.14 5.14 -6.43
C LEU A 84 11.54 5.72 -6.25
N ALA A 85 11.83 6.21 -5.04
CA ALA A 85 13.14 6.71 -4.63
C ALA A 85 13.48 6.26 -3.19
N PRO A 86 14.54 5.44 -2.99
CA PRO A 86 15.39 4.81 -4.01
C PRO A 86 14.63 3.74 -4.83
N PRO A 87 15.15 3.32 -6.00
CA PRO A 87 14.61 2.18 -6.73
C PRO A 87 14.58 0.90 -5.87
N LEU A 88 13.54 0.09 -6.07
CA LEU A 88 13.25 -1.14 -5.31
C LEU A 88 14.41 -2.14 -5.23
N ASP A 89 15.27 -2.11 -6.24
CA ASP A 89 16.44 -2.97 -6.46
C ASP A 89 17.45 -2.87 -5.31
N ALA A 90 17.59 -1.68 -4.73
CA ALA A 90 18.49 -1.42 -3.61
C ALA A 90 17.98 -2.01 -2.28
N ALA A 91 16.71 -2.39 -2.21
CA ALA A 91 16.08 -2.89 -0.99
C ALA A 91 16.29 -4.39 -0.74
N HIS A 92 16.73 -5.14 -1.76
CA HIS A 92 16.79 -6.60 -1.73
C HIS A 92 18.22 -7.20 -1.79
N SER A 93 19.27 -6.38 -1.86
CA SER A 93 20.66 -6.83 -1.70
C SER A 93 20.97 -7.17 -0.24
N ASP A 94 21.51 -8.37 0.00
CA ASP A 94 22.01 -9.11 1.20
C ASP A 94 22.23 -8.38 2.55
N GLY A 95 21.36 -7.45 2.87
CA GLY A 95 21.39 -6.50 3.99
C GLY A 95 20.25 -5.49 3.83
N GLY A 96 19.08 -6.00 3.38
CA GLY A 96 17.95 -5.24 2.84
C GLY A 96 17.49 -4.08 3.72
N LEU A 97 16.66 -3.19 3.15
CA LEU A 97 16.08 -2.09 3.91
C LEU A 97 15.52 -2.65 5.22
N GLY A 98 16.07 -2.20 6.34
CA GLY A 98 15.53 -2.55 7.64
C GLY A 98 14.03 -2.22 7.66
N VAL A 99 13.25 -3.01 8.39
CA VAL A 99 11.80 -2.80 8.60
C VAL A 99 11.43 -1.35 8.99
N ASP A 100 12.41 -0.57 9.44
CA ASP A 100 12.28 0.82 9.85
C ASP A 100 12.51 1.86 8.74
N GLN A 101 12.84 1.47 7.50
CA GLN A 101 13.05 2.41 6.39
C GLN A 101 11.89 2.42 5.40
N ALA A 102 11.30 3.61 5.21
CA ALA A 102 10.27 3.85 4.21
C ALA A 102 10.89 4.34 2.90
N ILE A 103 10.54 3.68 1.79
CA ILE A 103 10.77 4.15 0.43
C ILE A 103 9.76 5.27 0.14
N VAL A 104 10.22 6.37 -0.43
CA VAL A 104 9.34 7.47 -0.85
C VAL A 104 8.93 7.25 -2.29
N ALA A 105 7.65 7.43 -2.59
CA ALA A 105 7.15 7.42 -3.96
C ALA A 105 6.68 8.82 -4.36
N ARG A 106 6.92 9.17 -5.62
CA ARG A 106 6.24 10.29 -6.30
C ARG A 106 5.18 9.73 -7.22
N ALA A 107 4.12 10.49 -7.44
CA ALA A 107 3.05 10.08 -8.33
C ALA A 107 2.64 11.20 -9.29
N SER A 108 2.20 10.82 -10.49
CA SER A 108 1.54 11.71 -11.43
C SER A 108 0.23 11.09 -11.88
N ALA A 109 -0.86 11.83 -11.88
CA ALA A 109 -2.15 11.39 -12.39
C ALA A 109 -2.49 12.18 -13.67
N ASP A 110 -2.83 11.46 -14.75
CA ASP A 110 -3.14 12.04 -16.06
C ASP A 110 -2.05 13.03 -16.54
N GLY A 111 -0.78 12.70 -16.26
CA GLY A 111 0.40 13.52 -16.59
C GLY A 111 0.68 14.69 -15.64
N CYS A 112 -0.14 14.92 -14.62
CA CYS A 112 0.03 15.98 -13.64
C CYS A 112 0.65 15.45 -12.34
N GLU A 113 1.77 16.03 -11.91
CA GLU A 113 2.43 15.63 -10.67
C GLU A 113 1.56 15.94 -9.44
N LEU A 114 1.39 14.95 -8.56
CA LEU A 114 0.62 15.07 -7.33
C LEU A 114 1.50 15.59 -6.18
N ARG A 115 1.84 16.88 -6.22
CA ARG A 115 2.77 17.52 -5.26
C ARG A 115 2.22 17.64 -3.84
N ASP A 116 0.90 17.77 -3.73
CA ASP A 116 0.20 17.85 -2.45
C ASP A 116 -0.12 16.47 -1.87
N TRP A 117 0.49 15.42 -2.42
CA TRP A 117 0.39 14.06 -1.93
C TRP A 117 1.74 13.55 -1.43
N SER A 118 1.68 12.72 -0.39
CA SER A 118 2.81 11.98 0.15
C SER A 118 2.54 10.49 0.06
N PHE A 119 3.51 9.76 -0.48
CA PHE A 119 3.44 8.31 -0.65
C PHE A 119 4.68 7.65 -0.05
N SER A 120 4.45 6.58 0.70
CA SER A 120 5.52 5.79 1.28
C SER A 120 5.22 4.30 1.24
N LEU A 121 6.28 3.51 1.10
CA LEU A 121 6.25 2.06 1.08
C LEU A 121 7.27 1.54 2.11
N SER A 122 6.87 0.63 2.98
CA SER A 122 7.76 0.01 3.98
C SER A 122 7.66 -1.51 3.92
N ALA A 123 8.78 -2.19 4.13
CA ALA A 123 8.80 -3.62 4.30
C ALA A 123 8.22 -4.00 5.67
N LEU A 124 7.46 -5.08 5.71
CA LEU A 124 6.95 -5.73 6.91
C LEU A 124 7.55 -7.15 7.01
N PRO A 125 7.49 -7.80 8.19
CA PRO A 125 7.96 -9.17 8.33
C PRO A 125 7.35 -10.14 7.30
N ALA A 126 8.09 -11.22 7.02
CA ALA A 126 7.70 -12.25 6.05
C ALA A 126 7.36 -11.67 4.67
N ASP A 127 8.22 -10.80 4.12
CA ASP A 127 8.14 -10.22 2.77
C ASP A 127 6.84 -9.48 2.43
N HIS A 128 6.10 -9.03 3.44
CA HIS A 128 4.95 -8.16 3.24
C HIS A 128 5.40 -6.73 2.97
N TRP A 129 4.54 -5.96 2.33
CA TRP A 129 4.76 -4.55 2.07
C TRP A 129 3.55 -3.73 2.47
N VAL A 130 3.77 -2.59 3.11
CA VAL A 130 2.71 -1.64 3.43
C VAL A 130 2.93 -0.33 2.69
N SER A 131 1.88 0.13 2.01
CA SER A 131 1.82 1.41 1.32
C SER A 131 0.93 2.36 2.10
N VAL A 132 1.37 3.60 2.23
CA VAL A 132 0.61 4.69 2.83
C VAL A 132 0.55 5.85 1.84
N ALA A 133 -0.66 6.29 1.54
CA ALA A 133 -0.93 7.52 0.79
C ALA A 133 -1.56 8.54 1.74
N ARG A 134 -1.10 9.79 1.68
CA ARG A 134 -1.70 10.94 2.38
C ARG A 134 -1.90 12.05 1.36
N GLY A 135 -3.11 12.60 1.30
CA GLY A 135 -3.48 13.64 0.36
C GLY A 135 -4.24 14.78 1.01
N PRO A 136 -4.56 15.84 0.27
CA PRO A 136 -5.31 16.96 0.82
C PRO A 136 -6.80 16.57 1.01
N PRO A 137 -7.50 17.16 2.00
CA PRO A 137 -8.92 16.87 2.27
C PRO A 137 -9.86 17.03 1.07
N ASP A 138 -9.58 17.99 0.19
CA ASP A 138 -10.37 18.30 -1.00
C ASP A 138 -10.23 17.25 -2.12
N ALA A 139 -9.22 16.39 -2.05
CA ALA A 139 -9.09 15.27 -2.98
C ALA A 139 -10.00 14.09 -2.61
N ALA A 140 -10.58 14.09 -1.41
CA ALA A 140 -11.57 13.09 -1.02
C ALA A 140 -12.80 13.18 -1.94
N GLN A 141 -13.14 12.04 -2.54
CA GLN A 141 -14.31 11.89 -3.39
C GLN A 141 -15.48 11.43 -2.51
N ASP A 142 -16.32 12.39 -2.17
CA ASP A 142 -17.49 12.18 -1.32
C ASP A 142 -18.72 12.77 -1.99
N ALA A 143 -19.29 12.00 -2.92
CA ALA A 143 -20.39 12.44 -3.76
C ALA A 143 -21.60 12.98 -2.97
N TRP A 144 -21.77 12.54 -1.71
CA TRP A 144 -22.88 12.91 -0.84
C TRP A 144 -22.48 13.84 0.32
N GLY A 145 -21.19 14.19 0.44
CA GLY A 145 -20.68 15.05 1.51
C GLY A 145 -20.78 14.43 2.92
N GLU A 146 -21.09 13.14 3.04
CA GLU A 146 -21.28 12.48 4.34
C GLU A 146 -19.96 12.25 5.06
N PHE A 147 -18.91 11.86 4.33
CA PHE A 147 -17.57 11.66 4.86
C PHE A 147 -16.90 12.99 5.23
N ALA A 148 -16.99 14.00 4.35
CA ALA A 148 -16.49 15.34 4.60
C ALA A 148 -17.12 15.97 5.86
N ARG A 149 -18.40 15.68 6.12
CA ARG A 149 -19.09 16.11 7.35
C ARG A 149 -18.56 15.49 8.63
N THR A 150 -17.94 14.31 8.56
CA THR A 150 -17.28 13.70 9.72
C THR A 150 -15.88 14.26 9.98
N MET A 151 -15.31 15.03 9.03
CA MET A 151 -13.99 15.61 9.23
C MET A 151 -14.06 16.75 10.24
N ALA A 152 -13.27 16.65 11.31
CA ALA A 152 -13.10 17.74 12.27
C ALA A 152 -12.49 19.00 11.62
N VAL A 153 -11.75 18.84 10.52
CA VAL A 153 -11.08 19.93 9.78
C VAL A 153 -11.21 19.68 8.27
N PRO A 154 -12.10 20.41 7.57
CA PRO A 154 -12.36 20.19 6.14
C PRO A 154 -11.31 20.81 5.20
N CYS A 155 -10.41 21.65 5.70
CA CYS A 155 -9.29 22.21 4.95
C CYS A 155 -8.02 22.29 5.81
N LEU A 156 -6.90 21.83 5.28
CA LEU A 156 -5.60 22.00 5.94
C LEU A 156 -4.98 23.33 5.52
N SER A 157 -4.33 24.02 6.46
CA SER A 157 -3.39 25.08 6.10
C SER A 157 -2.13 24.47 5.48
N ASP A 158 -1.38 25.25 4.70
CA ASP A 158 -0.11 24.81 4.09
C ASP A 158 0.85 24.19 5.12
N ALA A 159 0.93 24.79 6.31
CA ALA A 159 1.74 24.28 7.41
C ALA A 159 1.25 22.92 7.94
N ALA A 160 -0.08 22.72 8.03
CA ALA A 160 -0.66 21.45 8.45
C ALA A 160 -0.51 20.36 7.38
N ALA A 161 -0.64 20.71 6.11
CA ALA A 161 -0.37 19.81 4.98
C ALA A 161 1.10 19.38 4.95
N ALA A 162 2.04 20.34 5.10
CA ALA A 162 3.47 20.05 5.18
C ALA A 162 3.81 19.14 6.38
N ALA A 163 3.20 19.38 7.55
CA ALA A 163 3.36 18.53 8.72
C ALA A 163 2.81 17.11 8.49
N ALA A 164 1.65 16.98 7.84
CA ALA A 164 1.08 15.68 7.49
C ALA A 164 1.97 14.90 6.51
N HIS A 165 2.63 15.59 5.57
CA HIS A 165 3.60 14.99 4.65
C HIS A 165 4.90 14.58 5.34
N ALA A 166 5.31 15.32 6.36
CA ALA A 166 6.52 15.07 7.15
C ALA A 166 6.31 14.09 8.31
N ALA A 167 5.06 13.64 8.55
CA ALA A 167 4.74 12.70 9.63
C ALA A 167 5.61 11.43 9.53
N PRO A 168 5.99 10.82 10.68
CA PRO A 168 6.88 9.67 10.71
C PRO A 168 6.43 8.56 9.76
N ARG A 169 7.39 8.03 8.99
CA ARG A 169 7.19 6.95 8.02
C ARG A 169 7.93 5.73 8.55
N GLY A 170 7.23 4.62 8.80
CA GLY A 170 7.89 3.32 9.03
C GLY A 170 8.02 2.81 10.47
N ALA A 171 7.46 3.44 11.50
CA ALA A 171 7.43 2.84 12.84
C ALA A 171 6.18 1.93 12.99
N TRP A 172 6.29 0.68 12.56
CA TRP A 172 5.20 -0.29 12.63
C TRP A 172 5.33 -1.17 13.88
N ASP A 173 4.33 -1.12 14.77
CA ASP A 173 4.19 -2.07 15.88
C ASP A 173 3.37 -3.29 15.42
N ILE A 174 4.07 -4.38 15.10
CA ILE A 174 3.43 -5.63 14.67
C ILE A 174 2.97 -6.42 15.89
N ARG A 175 1.64 -6.45 16.10
CA ARG A 175 1.01 -7.20 17.17
C ARG A 175 0.33 -8.45 16.65
N SER A 176 0.40 -9.52 17.41
CA SER A 176 -0.50 -10.66 17.20
C SER A 176 -1.94 -10.24 17.51
N VAL A 177 -2.92 -10.89 16.87
CA VAL A 177 -4.34 -10.67 17.19
C VAL A 177 -4.60 -10.87 18.69
N ALA A 178 -4.00 -11.90 19.31
CA ALA A 178 -4.13 -12.15 20.73
C ALA A 178 -3.69 -10.98 21.62
N ALA A 179 -2.71 -10.18 21.18
CA ALA A 179 -2.20 -9.04 21.95
C ALA A 179 -3.11 -7.79 21.89
N VAL A 180 -4.13 -7.78 21.02
CA VAL A 180 -5.10 -6.67 20.91
C VAL A 180 -6.52 -7.10 21.32
N LEU A 181 -6.71 -8.37 21.67
CA LEU A 181 -7.99 -8.85 22.15
C LEU A 181 -8.26 -8.38 23.59
N PRO A 182 -9.51 -8.00 23.91
CA PRO A 182 -9.97 -7.94 25.29
C PRO A 182 -9.67 -9.26 26.01
N SER A 183 -9.26 -9.19 27.28
CA SER A 183 -8.79 -10.37 28.02
C SER A 183 -9.87 -11.45 28.13
N GLU A 184 -11.14 -11.07 28.19
CA GLU A 184 -12.29 -11.98 28.16
C GLU A 184 -12.42 -12.82 26.88
N LEU A 185 -11.80 -12.41 25.77
CA LEU A 185 -11.82 -13.13 24.49
C LEU A 185 -10.56 -13.99 24.25
N ALA A 186 -9.53 -13.87 25.08
CA ALA A 186 -8.23 -14.49 24.87
C ALA A 186 -8.31 -16.03 24.82
N ASP A 187 -9.02 -16.65 25.77
CA ASP A 187 -9.18 -18.11 25.85
C ASP A 187 -9.99 -18.67 24.68
N GLY A 188 -11.03 -17.94 24.26
CA GLY A 188 -11.84 -18.32 23.10
C GLY A 188 -11.03 -18.31 21.81
N TYR A 189 -10.23 -17.26 21.61
CA TYR A 189 -9.33 -17.14 20.47
C TYR A 189 -8.25 -18.23 20.46
N ALA A 190 -7.63 -18.52 21.62
CA ALA A 190 -6.61 -19.56 21.73
C ALA A 190 -7.16 -20.94 21.32
N ARG A 191 -8.38 -21.28 21.75
CA ARG A 191 -9.06 -22.52 21.37
C ARG A 191 -9.35 -22.58 19.87
N ALA A 192 -9.90 -21.51 19.29
CA ALA A 192 -10.22 -21.47 17.85
C ALA A 192 -8.96 -21.65 16.99
N ARG A 193 -7.87 -20.96 17.32
CA ARG A 193 -6.60 -21.08 16.59
C ARG A 193 -6.00 -22.49 16.64
N ALA A 194 -6.16 -23.20 17.76
CA ALA A 194 -5.67 -24.56 17.93
C ALA A 194 -6.44 -25.58 17.05
N ILE A 195 -7.69 -25.27 16.68
CA ILE A 195 -8.50 -26.11 15.78
C ILE A 195 -8.05 -25.96 14.32
N ASP A 196 -7.65 -24.75 13.92
CA ASP A 196 -7.27 -24.44 12.52
C ASP A 196 -5.78 -24.72 12.18
N SER A 197 -4.96 -25.11 13.16
CA SER A 197 -3.56 -25.46 12.92
C SER A 197 -3.40 -26.99 12.91
N PRO A 198 -3.26 -27.67 11.75
CA PRO A 198 -2.96 -29.10 11.74
C PRO A 198 -1.60 -29.35 12.42
N PRO A 199 -1.41 -30.50 13.08
CA PRO A 199 -0.13 -30.83 13.69
C PRO A 199 0.95 -30.84 12.60
N LEU A 200 2.04 -30.12 12.85
CA LEU A 200 3.24 -30.16 12.01
C LEU A 200 3.76 -31.61 12.02
N SER A 201 3.61 -32.29 10.88
CA SER A 201 4.21 -33.61 10.60
C SER A 201 5.65 -33.48 10.13
#